data_AF-A0A9P6L8Z7-F1
#
_entry.id   AF-A0A9P6L8Z7-F1
#
_cell.length_a   1.000
_cell.length_b   1.000
_cell.length_c   1.000
_cell.angle_alpha   90.00
_cell.angle_beta   90.00
_cell.angle_gamma   90.00
#
_symmetry.space_group_name_H-M   'P 1'
#
loop_
_entity.id
_entity.type
_entity.pdbx_description
1 polymer ?
#
loop_
_entity_poly.entity_id
_entity_poly.type
_entity_poly.pdbx_seq_one_letter_code
_entity_poly.pdbx_strand_id
1 'polypeptide(L)'
;MKEPTSPTAPLATFPPQPEEYRSRAPEFYGFVAWSSTYLLFTLFILWGLLPDEWIVWSGVTWYPNREWALLFPAYSIVLVLLTYFTYFALALFGTPALSDISTITDAKGRLLDPATFDFTDEGAATEMYDIPITLVNHALYDRG
;
A
#
# COMPACT_ATOMS: atom_id res chain seq x y z
N MET A 1 -5.01 41.07 -37.94
CA MET A 1 -4.89 39.63 -37.61
C MET A 1 -5.17 39.48 -36.12
N LYS A 2 -5.84 38.40 -35.69
CA LYS A 2 -6.39 38.28 -34.33
C LYS A 2 -5.57 37.23 -33.58
N GLU A 3 -4.88 37.63 -32.51
CA GLU A 3 -4.21 36.66 -31.63
C GLU A 3 -5.27 35.82 -30.90
N PRO A 4 -5.15 34.48 -30.88
CA PRO A 4 -6.06 33.64 -30.13
C PRO A 4 -5.74 33.72 -28.63
N THR A 5 -6.60 34.41 -27.87
CA THR A 5 -6.57 34.42 -26.41
C THR A 5 -6.86 33.02 -25.87
N SER A 6 -5.81 32.25 -25.54
CA SER A 6 -5.91 30.94 -24.92
C SER A 6 -5.37 30.99 -23.48
N PRO A 7 -6.23 30.97 -22.45
CA PRO A 7 -5.80 30.84 -21.06
C PRO A 7 -5.35 29.39 -20.77
N THR A 8 -4.09 29.22 -20.38
CA THR A 8 -3.49 27.91 -20.14
C THR A 8 -3.83 27.39 -18.73
N ALA A 9 -4.91 26.61 -18.64
CA ALA A 9 -5.33 25.76 -17.51
C ALA A 9 -5.77 26.45 -16.18
N PRO A 10 -6.47 25.73 -15.28
CA PRO A 10 -7.30 24.54 -15.51
C PRO A 10 -8.81 24.91 -15.53
N LEU A 11 -9.61 24.15 -16.28
CA LEU A 11 -11.07 24.24 -16.19
C LEU A 11 -11.53 23.78 -14.80
N ALA A 12 -12.04 24.70 -14.00
CA ALA A 12 -12.70 24.36 -12.74
C ALA A 12 -13.91 23.47 -13.03
N THR A 13 -13.96 22.28 -12.43
CA THR A 13 -15.10 21.37 -12.56
C THR A 13 -16.34 22.00 -11.93
N PHE A 14 -17.24 22.48 -12.78
CA PHE A 14 -18.54 23.03 -12.39
C PHE A 14 -19.59 21.90 -12.34
N PRO A 15 -20.54 21.88 -11.39
CA PRO A 15 -20.78 22.88 -10.34
C PRO A 15 -19.76 22.79 -9.18
N PRO A 16 -19.52 23.91 -8.46
CA PRO A 16 -18.80 23.85 -7.20
C PRO A 16 -19.55 22.92 -6.25
N GLN A 17 -18.86 21.90 -5.74
CA GLN A 17 -19.40 21.09 -4.65
C GLN A 17 -19.60 22.00 -3.42
N PRO A 18 -20.73 21.91 -2.70
CA PRO A 18 -20.96 22.73 -1.53
C PRO A 18 -19.85 22.49 -0.49
N GLU A 19 -19.26 23.58 0.01
CA GLU A 19 -18.19 23.60 1.03
C GLU A 19 -18.52 22.77 2.28
N GLU A 20 -19.82 22.54 2.53
CA GLU A 20 -20.39 21.66 3.55
C GLU A 20 -19.84 20.22 3.53
N TYR A 21 -19.33 19.73 2.39
CA TYR A 21 -18.66 18.43 2.30
C TYR A 21 -17.19 18.41 2.76
N ARG A 22 -16.55 19.57 3.00
CA ARG A 22 -15.36 19.64 3.88
C ARG A 22 -15.80 19.66 5.34
N SER A 23 -16.52 18.62 5.74
CA SER A 23 -16.92 18.45 7.13
C SER A 23 -15.67 18.37 8.00
N ARG A 24 -15.57 19.25 9.00
CA ARG A 24 -14.53 19.18 10.05
C ARG A 24 -14.72 17.98 10.99
N ALA A 25 -15.77 17.19 10.82
CA ALA A 25 -16.03 16.04 11.69
C ALA A 25 -14.86 15.03 11.79
N PRO A 26 -14.14 14.64 10.71
CA PRO A 26 -13.07 13.65 10.79
C PRO A 26 -11.88 14.07 11.65
N GLU A 27 -11.50 15.35 11.66
CA GLU A 27 -10.39 15.86 12.49
C GLU A 27 -10.73 15.81 13.99
N PHE A 28 -11.97 16.14 14.37
CA PHE A 28 -12.44 15.99 15.75
C PHE A 28 -12.56 14.51 16.17
N TYR A 29 -13.08 13.63 15.32
CA TYR A 29 -13.13 12.20 15.62
C TYR A 29 -11.73 11.59 15.77
N GLY A 30 -10.77 11.98 14.92
CA GLY A 30 -9.37 11.55 15.05
C GLY A 30 -8.76 11.96 16.38
N PHE A 31 -8.94 13.21 16.80
CA PHE A 31 -8.45 13.71 18.09
C PHE A 31 -9.08 12.98 19.29
N VAL A 32 -10.40 12.79 19.30
CA VAL A 32 -11.12 12.09 20.38
C VAL A 32 -10.74 10.60 20.42
N ALA A 33 -10.66 9.94 19.28
CA ALA A 33 -10.23 8.53 19.18
C ALA A 33 -8.79 8.33 19.66
N TRP A 34 -7.86 9.19 19.23
CA TRP A 34 -6.47 9.14 19.68
C TRP A 34 -6.32 9.39 21.18
N SER A 35 -6.96 10.45 21.69
CA SER A 35 -6.90 10.81 23.12
C SER A 35 -7.51 9.74 24.01
N SER A 36 -8.67 9.20 23.62
CA SER A 36 -9.34 8.12 24.37
C SER A 36 -8.56 6.81 24.29
N THR A 37 -7.99 6.47 23.14
CA THR A 37 -7.14 5.27 22.98
C THR A 37 -5.89 5.37 23.85
N TYR A 38 -5.21 6.52 23.86
CA TYR A 38 -4.02 6.71 24.71
C TYR A 38 -4.38 6.66 26.20
N LEU A 39 -5.47 7.31 26.62
CA LEU A 39 -5.97 7.27 27.99
C LEU A 39 -6.31 5.83 28.43
N LEU A 40 -7.08 5.10 27.62
CA LEU A 40 -7.43 3.69 27.89
C LEU A 40 -6.19 2.79 27.92
N PHE A 41 -5.21 3.02 27.03
CA PHE A 41 -3.95 2.29 27.00
C PHE A 41 -3.09 2.55 28.25
N THR A 42 -3.01 3.81 28.71
CA THR A 42 -2.36 4.15 29.98
C THR A 42 -3.06 3.49 31.16
N LEU A 43 -4.39 3.52 31.22
CA LEU A 43 -5.16 2.84 32.27
C LEU A 43 -4.95 1.31 32.23
N PHE A 44 -4.87 0.71 31.04
CA PHE A 44 -4.60 -0.72 30.87
C PHE A 44 -3.20 -1.12 31.37
N ILE A 45 -2.16 -0.33 31.04
CA ILE A 45 -0.80 -0.54 31.57
C ILE A 45 -0.76 -0.38 33.09
N LEU A 46 -1.39 0.69 33.62
CA LEU A 46 -1.46 0.92 35.07
C LEU A 46 -2.17 -0.25 35.78
N TRP A 47 -3.32 -0.70 35.26
CA TRP A 47 -4.04 -1.85 35.80
C TRP A 47 -3.21 -3.15 35.77
N GLY A 48 -2.46 -3.39 34.69
CA GLY A 48 -1.59 -4.56 34.57
C GLY A 48 -0.38 -4.55 35.53
N LEU A 49 0.19 -3.36 35.79
CA LEU A 49 1.45 -3.22 36.53
C LEU A 49 1.33 -2.78 38.00
N LEU A 50 0.26 -2.09 38.41
CA LEU A 50 0.11 -1.63 39.81
C LEU A 50 -0.17 -2.80 40.77
N PRO A 51 0.34 -2.77 42.02
CA PRO A 51 0.00 -3.77 43.04
C PRO A 51 -1.49 -3.77 43.38
N ASP A 52 -2.01 -4.92 43.83
CA ASP A 52 -3.42 -5.12 44.15
C ASP A 52 -3.93 -4.15 45.23
N GLU A 53 -3.07 -3.80 46.18
CA GLU A 53 -3.32 -2.80 47.23
C GLU A 53 -3.83 -1.46 46.69
N TRP A 54 -3.28 -0.98 45.57
CA TRP A 54 -3.64 0.29 44.95
C TRP A 54 -4.99 0.22 44.21
N ILE A 55 -5.28 -0.93 43.60
CA ILE A 55 -6.54 -1.18 42.90
C ILE A 55 -7.68 -1.32 43.92
N VAL A 56 -7.47 -2.07 45.00
CA VAL A 56 -8.44 -2.21 46.09
C VAL A 56 -8.65 -0.86 46.82
N TRP A 57 -7.59 -0.07 47.03
CA TRP A 57 -7.71 1.29 47.58
C TRP A 57 -8.53 2.24 46.70
N SER A 58 -8.47 2.07 45.37
CA SER A 58 -9.32 2.82 44.42
C SER A 58 -10.81 2.43 44.47
N GLY A 59 -11.19 1.44 45.28
CA GLY A 59 -12.57 0.96 45.45
C GLY A 59 -12.97 -0.19 44.52
N VAL A 60 -12.04 -0.71 43.70
CA VAL A 60 -12.30 -1.81 42.78
C VAL A 60 -12.07 -3.15 43.49
N THR A 61 -13.16 -3.79 43.93
CA THR A 61 -13.14 -5.08 44.66
C THR A 61 -13.14 -6.31 43.75
N TRP A 62 -13.41 -6.15 42.45
CA TRP A 62 -13.40 -7.24 41.47
C TRP A 62 -12.90 -6.77 40.10
N TYR A 63 -11.96 -7.51 39.53
CA TYR A 63 -11.42 -7.33 38.18
C TYR A 63 -11.03 -8.70 37.58
N PRO A 64 -10.97 -8.84 36.25
CA PRO A 64 -10.51 -10.08 35.60
C PRO A 64 -9.04 -10.38 35.92
N ASN A 65 -8.58 -11.61 35.65
CA ASN A 65 -7.20 -12.02 35.97
C ASN A 65 -6.15 -11.12 35.28
N ARG A 66 -5.10 -10.73 36.01
CA ARG A 66 -4.00 -9.86 35.52
C ARG A 66 -3.26 -10.46 34.33
N GLU A 67 -3.27 -11.78 34.17
CA GLU A 67 -2.68 -12.48 33.02
C GLU A 67 -3.14 -11.91 31.67
N TRP A 68 -4.35 -11.37 31.57
CA TRP A 68 -4.83 -10.70 30.36
C TRP A 68 -3.91 -9.55 29.90
N ALA A 69 -3.24 -8.85 30.81
CA ALA A 69 -2.26 -7.81 30.48
C ALA A 69 -1.04 -8.34 29.70
N LEU A 70 -0.69 -9.63 29.88
CA LEU A 70 0.36 -10.32 29.12
C LEU A 70 -0.20 -11.05 27.89
N LEU A 71 -1.39 -11.64 28.00
CA LEU A 71 -2.02 -12.40 26.91
C LEU A 71 -2.35 -11.50 25.72
N PHE A 72 -2.91 -10.29 25.94
CA PHE A 72 -3.23 -9.37 24.84
C PHE A 72 -2.04 -9.02 23.93
N PRO A 73 -0.88 -8.51 24.44
CA PRO A 73 0.26 -8.24 23.60
C PRO A 73 0.87 -9.51 22.98
N ALA A 74 0.89 -10.64 23.70
CA ALA A 74 1.39 -11.90 23.16
C ALA A 74 0.56 -12.39 21.96
N TYR A 75 -0.76 -12.46 22.10
CA TYR A 75 -1.65 -12.85 21.00
C TYR A 75 -1.68 -11.82 19.86
N SER A 76 -1.48 -10.53 20.14
CA SER A 76 -1.34 -9.50 19.10
C SER A 76 -0.13 -9.76 18.19
N ILE A 77 1.02 -10.13 18.76
CA ILE A 77 2.22 -10.49 17.99
C ILE A 77 1.95 -11.75 17.15
N VAL A 78 1.31 -12.78 17.73
CA VAL A 78 0.94 -14.01 17.01
C VAL A 78 -0.01 -13.71 15.84
N LEU A 79 -1.00 -12.84 16.02
CA LEU A 79 -1.93 -12.42 14.96
C LEU A 79 -1.21 -11.67 13.83
N VAL A 80 -0.31 -10.75 14.16
CA VAL A 80 0.51 -10.02 13.17
C VAL A 80 1.37 -11.00 12.36
N LEU A 81 2.08 -11.92 13.02
CA LEU A 81 2.88 -12.95 12.36
C LEU A 81 2.01 -13.85 11.47
N LEU A 82 0.87 -14.32 11.98
CA LEU A 82 -0.09 -15.13 11.23
C LEU A 82 -0.56 -14.40 9.97
N THR A 83 -0.88 -13.11 10.07
CA THR A 83 -1.29 -12.28 8.93
C THR A 83 -0.20 -12.22 7.86
N TYR A 84 1.07 -12.02 8.25
CA TYR A 84 2.18 -12.05 7.30
C TYR A 84 2.40 -13.42 6.67
N PHE A 85 2.31 -14.52 7.44
CA PHE A 85 2.42 -15.88 6.91
C PHE A 85 1.26 -16.21 5.95
N THR A 86 0.03 -15.82 6.28
CA THR A 86 -1.13 -15.99 5.39
C THR A 86 -0.97 -15.17 4.12
N TYR A 87 -0.56 -13.90 4.21
CA TYR A 87 -0.30 -13.06 3.04
C TYR A 87 0.79 -13.65 2.15
N PHE A 88 1.90 -14.12 2.73
CA PHE A 88 2.98 -14.78 2.00
C PHE A 88 2.53 -16.08 1.33
N ALA A 89 1.73 -16.91 2.03
CA ALA A 89 1.15 -18.13 1.45
C ALA A 89 0.17 -17.81 0.30
N LEU A 90 -0.64 -16.76 0.42
CA LEU A 90 -1.51 -16.29 -0.67
C LEU A 90 -0.70 -15.74 -1.85
N ALA A 91 0.40 -15.02 -1.59
CA ALA A 91 1.29 -14.53 -2.65
C ALA A 91 1.92 -15.69 -3.43
N LEU A 92 2.44 -16.72 -2.73
CA LEU A 92 2.96 -17.94 -3.36
C LEU A 92 1.89 -18.76 -4.10
N PHE A 93 0.66 -18.78 -3.59
CA PHE A 93 -0.46 -19.43 -4.28
C PHE A 93 -0.91 -18.65 -5.53
N GLY A 94 -0.73 -17.32 -5.53
CA GLY A 94 -1.07 -16.43 -6.63
C GLY A 94 0.03 -16.26 -7.69
N THR A 95 1.29 -16.65 -7.42
CA THR A 95 2.36 -16.58 -8.43
C THR A 95 2.18 -17.64 -9.51
N PRO A 96 2.29 -17.29 -10.81
CA PRO A 96 2.38 -18.27 -11.89
C PRO A 96 3.64 -19.13 -11.75
N ALA A 97 3.70 -20.23 -12.50
CA ALA A 97 4.86 -21.12 -12.48
C ALA A 97 6.13 -20.36 -12.87
N LEU A 98 7.23 -20.53 -12.11
CA LEU A 98 8.51 -19.84 -12.29
C LEU A 98 9.16 -20.02 -13.69
N SER A 99 8.66 -20.96 -14.48
CA SER A 99 9.06 -21.23 -15.86
C SER A 99 8.28 -20.42 -16.91
N ASP A 100 7.26 -19.67 -16.53
CA ASP A 100 6.45 -18.86 -17.45
C ASP A 100 7.00 -17.42 -17.55
N ILE A 101 7.15 -16.94 -18.78
CA ILE A 101 7.72 -15.62 -19.11
C ILE A 101 6.79 -14.47 -18.68
N SER A 102 5.51 -14.76 -18.42
CA SER A 102 4.56 -13.86 -17.76
C SER A 102 5.01 -13.41 -16.36
N THR A 103 5.94 -14.13 -15.72
CA THR A 103 6.56 -13.73 -14.45
C THR A 103 7.52 -12.55 -14.61
N ILE A 104 8.03 -12.31 -15.83
CA ILE A 104 8.98 -11.23 -16.16
C ILE A 104 8.28 -10.11 -16.96
N THR A 105 7.22 -10.45 -17.71
CA THR A 105 6.52 -9.53 -18.62
C THR A 105 5.05 -9.36 -18.22
N ASP A 106 4.65 -8.13 -17.89
CA ASP A 106 3.23 -7.74 -17.70
C ASP A 106 2.45 -7.87 -19.01
N ALA A 107 1.12 -8.03 -18.93
CA ALA A 107 0.22 -8.07 -20.08
C ALA A 107 0.20 -6.79 -20.94
N LYS A 108 0.85 -5.71 -20.48
CA LYS A 108 1.11 -4.49 -21.25
C LYS A 108 2.49 -4.43 -21.91
N GLY A 109 3.38 -5.38 -21.62
CA GLY A 109 4.70 -5.47 -22.22
C GLY A 109 4.59 -5.65 -23.73
N ARG A 110 5.05 -4.65 -24.48
CA ARG A 110 4.99 -4.63 -25.94
C ARG A 110 6.27 -5.25 -26.48
N LEU A 111 6.40 -6.57 -26.36
CA LEU A 111 7.54 -7.30 -26.91
C LEU A 111 7.60 -7.17 -28.43
N LEU A 112 8.80 -6.90 -28.96
CA LEU A 112 9.05 -7.00 -30.39
C LEU A 112 8.96 -8.45 -30.86
N ASP A 113 8.19 -8.70 -31.91
CA ASP A 113 8.29 -9.94 -32.69
C ASP A 113 9.39 -9.78 -33.75
N PRO A 114 10.54 -10.48 -33.63
CA PRO A 114 11.65 -10.37 -34.56
C PRO A 114 11.32 -10.91 -35.97
N ALA A 115 10.21 -11.62 -36.16
CA ALA A 115 9.75 -12.02 -37.49
C ALA A 115 9.01 -10.89 -38.24
N THR A 116 8.54 -9.88 -37.51
CA THR A 116 7.69 -8.80 -38.03
C THR A 116 8.40 -7.44 -38.08
N PHE A 117 9.50 -7.27 -37.33
CA PHE A 117 10.19 -5.99 -37.17
C PHE A 117 11.44 -5.87 -38.05
N ASP A 118 11.40 -4.99 -39.05
CA ASP A 118 12.56 -4.65 -39.88
C ASP A 118 13.41 -3.55 -39.24
N PHE A 119 14.62 -3.90 -38.82
CA PHE A 119 15.58 -2.97 -38.20
C PHE A 119 16.23 -1.99 -39.21
N THR A 120 15.88 -2.04 -40.49
CA THR A 120 16.46 -1.20 -41.55
C THR A 120 15.55 -0.08 -42.06
N ASP A 121 14.29 0.01 -41.60
CA ASP A 121 13.38 1.10 -41.97
C ASP A 121 13.56 2.33 -41.07
N GLU A 122 14.34 3.30 -41.54
CA GLU A 122 14.56 4.60 -40.85
C GLU A 122 13.31 5.50 -40.84
N GLY A 123 12.24 5.17 -41.57
CA GLY A 123 11.03 5.97 -41.72
C GLY A 123 9.88 5.61 -40.77
N ALA A 124 9.92 4.43 -40.16
CA ALA A 124 8.88 3.96 -39.24
C ALA A 124 8.99 4.70 -37.89
N ALA A 125 8.17 5.75 -37.70
CA ALA A 125 8.01 6.44 -36.42
C ALA A 125 7.59 5.43 -35.33
N THR A 126 8.58 4.92 -34.61
CA THR A 126 8.47 3.62 -33.95
C THR A 126 7.62 3.75 -32.70
N GLU A 127 6.55 2.96 -32.57
CA GLU A 127 5.93 2.76 -31.27
C GLU A 127 6.99 2.25 -30.29
N MET A 128 6.94 2.67 -29.03
CA MET A 128 7.92 2.21 -28.04
C MET A 128 7.63 0.75 -27.68
N TYR A 129 8.58 -0.14 -28.00
CA TYR A 129 8.52 -1.57 -27.72
C TYR A 129 9.61 -1.99 -26.73
N ASP A 130 9.31 -3.02 -25.94
CA ASP A 130 10.24 -3.64 -25.00
C ASP A 130 11.12 -4.65 -25.75
N ILE A 131 12.37 -4.29 -26.00
CA ILE A 131 13.35 -5.17 -26.67
C ILE A 131 13.90 -6.17 -25.64
N PRO A 132 13.81 -7.50 -25.86
CA PRO A 132 14.40 -8.47 -24.95
C PRO A 132 15.93 -8.32 -24.92
N ILE A 133 16.51 -8.35 -23.71
CA ILE A 133 17.95 -8.11 -23.47
C ILE A 133 18.87 -9.04 -24.27
N THR A 134 18.40 -10.25 -24.61
CA THR A 134 19.12 -11.20 -25.47
C THR A 134 19.32 -10.65 -26.88
N LEU A 135 18.29 -10.01 -27.46
CA LEU A 135 18.36 -9.41 -28.80
C LEU A 135 19.18 -8.11 -28.78
N VAL A 136 19.06 -7.31 -27.71
CA VAL A 136 19.93 -6.13 -27.49
C VAL A 136 21.41 -6.55 -27.45
N ASN A 137 21.75 -7.57 -26.67
CA ASN A 137 23.12 -8.07 -26.58
C ASN A 137 23.62 -8.62 -27.92
N HIS A 138 22.79 -9.37 -28.66
CA HIS A 138 23.18 -9.88 -29.98
C HIS A 138 23.42 -8.73 -30.98
N ALA A 139 22.54 -7.73 -31.03
CA ALA A 139 22.69 -6.60 -31.94
C ALA A 139 23.93 -5.72 -31.64
N LEU A 140 24.32 -5.59 -30.37
CA LEU A 140 25.46 -4.79 -29.92
C LEU A 140 26.80 -5.53 -29.95
N TYR A 141 26.83 -6.82 -29.59
CA TYR A 141 28.08 -7.56 -29.39
C TYR A 141 28.41 -8.60 -30.48
N ASP A 142 27.43 -9.04 -31.30
CA ASP A 142 27.67 -10.00 -32.40
C ASP A 142 28.13 -9.32 -33.71
N ARG A 143 28.24 -7.99 -33.71
CA ARG A 143 28.80 -7.17 -34.80
C ARG A 143 30.28 -6.79 -34.61
N GLY A 144 31.00 -7.52 -33.74
CA GLY A 144 32.43 -7.32 -33.44
C GLY A 144 33.34 -8.37 -34.07
#